data_AF-A0A8H9WH23-F1
#
_entry.id   AF-A0A8H9WH23-F1
#
_cell.length_a   1.000
_cell.length_b   1.000
_cell.length_c   1.000
_cell.angle_alpha   90.00
_cell.angle_beta   90.00
_cell.angle_gamma   90.00
#
_symmetry.space_group_name_H-M   'P 1'
#
loop_
_entity.id
_entity.type
_entity.pdbx_description
1 polymer ?
#
loop_
_entity_poly.entity_id
_entity_poly.type
_entity_poly.pdbx_seq_one_letter_code
_entity_poly.pdbx_strand_id
1 'polypeptide(L)'
;MLYRLISLMLLVFLSGCVLTENTRSAAFNLPTLELKGGSSNAIVVGVLDARAYVVSGEKPAKYIGEFELSMGGPYDAFTDSKQPMADDFANKLPGLLKRQFPQIKTVMLNVGLTKQKAVEKLLSVGTTKVVLITLKEWKSHTAIDTSLWFDAQLEMFNDQKQLLSYKRIQGHDTFGGAVIAGPITNAKRTLPHAFRQKMQALFSDPMVMASLTSEQAVPIAKRAIDDTTTMPESEVVEPQACTVELILYWKNAGMPDQEILTRCNAVKQP
;
A
#
# COMPACT_ATOMS: atom_id res chain seq x y z
N MET A 1 43.38 0.85 49.81
CA MET A 1 42.62 -0.26 49.16
C MET A 1 41.31 0.18 48.52
N LEU A 2 40.60 1.19 49.07
CA LEU A 2 39.32 1.69 48.54
C LEU A 2 39.39 2.18 47.08
N TYR A 3 40.46 2.86 46.69
CA TYR A 3 40.68 3.35 45.31
C TYR A 3 40.82 2.22 44.27
N ARG A 4 41.32 1.04 44.65
CA ARG A 4 41.43 -0.10 43.73
C ARG A 4 40.08 -0.77 43.46
N LEU A 5 39.18 -0.75 44.46
CA LEU A 5 37.80 -1.26 44.31
C LEU A 5 36.93 -0.33 43.45
N ILE A 6 37.08 0.99 43.62
CA ILE A 6 36.36 1.98 42.81
C ILE A 6 36.79 1.94 41.34
N SER A 7 38.10 1.76 41.08
CA SER A 7 38.61 1.61 39.71
C SER A 7 38.13 0.33 39.02
N LEU A 8 37.93 -0.76 39.76
CA LEU A 8 37.43 -2.02 39.20
C LEU A 8 35.92 -1.93 38.90
N MET A 9 35.17 -1.23 39.75
CA MET A 9 33.73 -1.02 39.57
C MET A 9 33.42 -0.12 38.37
N LEU A 10 34.26 0.88 38.07
CA LEU A 10 34.10 1.75 36.89
C LEU A 10 34.33 1.00 35.55
N LEU A 11 35.20 -0.01 35.54
CA LEU A 11 35.47 -0.84 34.35
C LEU A 11 34.32 -1.79 34.00
N VAL A 12 33.51 -2.22 34.97
CA VAL A 12 32.33 -3.08 34.74
C VAL A 12 31.17 -2.29 34.12
N PHE A 13 31.09 -0.97 34.34
CA PHE A 13 30.08 -0.13 33.68
C PHE A 13 30.41 0.21 32.22
N LEU A 14 31.64 -0.08 31.76
CA LEU A 14 32.06 0.12 30.36
C LEU A 14 31.85 -1.13 29.48
N SER A 15 31.51 -2.29 30.05
CA SER A 15 31.09 -3.47 29.30
C SER A 15 29.57 -3.48 29.05
N GLY A 16 29.01 -2.33 28.68
CA GLY A 16 27.73 -2.32 27.98
C GLY A 16 27.96 -2.94 26.61
N CYS A 17 27.55 -4.19 26.42
CA CYS A 17 27.41 -4.75 25.08
C CYS A 17 26.39 -3.90 24.33
N VAL A 18 26.89 -2.92 23.58
CA VAL A 18 26.16 -2.41 22.43
C VAL A 18 26.00 -3.60 21.50
N LEU A 19 24.83 -4.25 21.57
CA LEU A 19 24.33 -5.10 20.52
C LEU A 19 24.02 -4.19 19.32
N THR A 20 25.05 -3.61 18.70
CA THR A 20 24.97 -3.25 17.29
C THR A 20 25.05 -4.57 16.54
N GLU A 21 23.94 -5.31 16.54
CA GLU A 21 23.68 -6.17 15.42
C GLU A 21 23.84 -5.27 14.18
N ASN A 22 24.75 -5.65 13.29
CA ASN A 22 25.11 -4.90 12.10
C ASN A 22 23.87 -4.75 11.20
N THR A 23 22.98 -3.80 11.53
CA THR A 23 21.74 -3.50 10.81
C THR A 23 21.98 -3.01 9.39
N ARG A 24 23.26 -2.80 9.00
CA ARG A 24 23.67 -2.58 7.62
C ARG A 24 23.35 -3.76 6.69
N SER A 25 23.45 -5.01 7.14
CA SER A 25 23.07 -6.17 6.31
C SER A 25 21.56 -6.45 6.36
N ALA A 26 20.92 -6.19 7.51
CA ALA A 26 19.48 -6.40 7.71
C ALA A 26 18.60 -5.45 6.88
N ALA A 27 19.08 -4.24 6.53
CA ALA A 27 18.35 -3.32 5.65
C ALA A 27 18.08 -3.93 4.26
N PHE A 28 18.88 -4.90 3.81
CA PHE A 28 18.74 -5.53 2.49
C PHE A 28 17.94 -6.85 2.50
N ASN A 29 17.80 -7.48 3.67
CA ASN A 29 17.05 -8.73 3.85
C ASN A 29 15.77 -8.45 4.65
N LEU A 30 14.76 -7.93 3.96
CA LEU A 30 13.46 -7.66 4.56
C LEU A 30 12.78 -8.97 5.00
N PRO A 31 12.30 -9.08 6.25
CA PRO A 31 11.57 -10.25 6.68
C PRO A 31 10.25 -10.40 5.91
N THR A 32 9.77 -11.64 5.77
CA THR A 32 8.50 -11.94 5.10
C THR A 32 7.34 -11.15 5.72
N LEU A 33 6.27 -10.97 4.95
CA LEU A 33 5.03 -10.39 5.45
C LEU A 33 4.37 -11.33 6.47
N GLU A 34 3.72 -10.72 7.46
CA GLU A 34 2.99 -11.40 8.53
C GLU A 34 1.50 -11.44 8.16
N LEU A 35 1.16 -12.31 7.22
CA LEU A 35 -0.22 -12.44 6.73
C LEU A 35 -0.96 -13.50 7.55
N LYS A 36 -2.21 -13.19 7.93
CA LYS A 36 -3.11 -14.13 8.64
C LYS A 36 -4.10 -14.73 7.65
N GLY A 37 -4.25 -16.06 7.61
CA GLY A 37 -5.22 -16.75 6.74
C GLY A 37 -4.66 -18.00 6.03
N GLY A 38 -5.48 -18.60 5.16
CA GLY A 38 -5.11 -19.79 4.36
C GLY A 38 -4.06 -19.51 3.27
N SER A 39 -3.42 -20.54 2.72
CA SER A 39 -2.45 -20.40 1.62
C SER A 39 -3.15 -20.60 0.28
N SER A 40 -2.80 -19.81 -0.74
CA SER A 40 -3.16 -20.14 -2.13
C SER A 40 -1.90 -20.52 -2.89
N ASN A 41 -2.01 -21.58 -3.70
CA ASN A 41 -0.82 -22.19 -4.26
C ASN A 41 -0.12 -21.30 -5.27
N ALA A 42 -0.84 -20.51 -6.08
CA ALA A 42 -0.25 -19.68 -7.13
C ALA A 42 -0.96 -18.34 -7.30
N ILE A 43 -0.20 -17.25 -7.27
CA ILE A 43 -0.66 -15.91 -7.61
C ILE A 43 0.32 -15.28 -8.61
N VAL A 44 -0.19 -14.46 -9.52
CA VAL A 44 0.63 -13.61 -10.38
C VAL A 44 0.53 -12.19 -9.89
N VAL A 45 1.66 -11.51 -9.74
CA VAL A 45 1.72 -10.14 -9.24
C VAL A 45 2.46 -9.23 -10.22
N GLY A 46 1.89 -8.05 -10.49
CA GLY A 46 2.54 -6.99 -11.24
C GLY A 46 2.46 -5.67 -10.50
N VAL A 47 3.45 -4.81 -10.74
CA VAL A 47 3.48 -3.43 -10.25
C VAL A 47 3.45 -2.50 -11.46
N LEU A 48 2.47 -1.62 -11.52
CA LEU A 48 2.30 -0.63 -12.56
C LEU A 48 2.68 0.76 -12.02
N ASP A 49 3.66 1.39 -12.67
CA ASP A 49 4.02 2.79 -12.39
C ASP A 49 3.05 3.72 -13.13
N ALA A 50 2.20 4.40 -12.37
CA ALA A 50 1.24 5.39 -12.85
C ALA A 50 1.51 6.78 -12.28
N ARG A 51 2.73 7.03 -11.76
CA ARG A 51 3.13 8.35 -11.26
C ARG A 51 3.15 9.32 -12.43
N ALA A 52 2.43 10.44 -12.30
CA ALA A 52 2.19 11.36 -13.41
C ALA A 52 3.49 11.85 -14.06
N TYR A 53 4.48 12.21 -13.25
CA TYR A 53 5.80 12.68 -13.69
C TYR A 53 6.68 11.59 -14.33
N VAL A 54 6.40 10.30 -14.11
CA VAL A 54 7.09 9.20 -14.79
C VAL A 54 6.42 8.88 -16.12
N VAL A 55 5.08 8.85 -16.12
CA VAL A 55 4.29 8.58 -17.33
C VAL A 55 4.45 9.70 -18.37
N SER A 56 4.58 10.96 -17.94
CA SER A 56 4.85 12.10 -18.83
C SER A 56 6.29 12.12 -19.37
N GLY A 57 7.20 11.35 -18.78
CA GLY A 57 8.63 11.38 -19.09
C GLY A 57 9.43 12.50 -18.43
N GLU A 58 8.82 13.30 -17.53
CA GLU A 58 9.50 14.35 -16.77
C GLU A 58 10.60 13.78 -15.86
N LYS A 59 10.33 12.64 -15.21
CA LYS A 59 11.31 11.87 -14.44
C LYS A 59 11.45 10.48 -15.07
N PRO A 60 12.65 9.89 -15.06
CA PRO A 60 12.84 8.54 -15.57
C PRO A 60 12.18 7.49 -14.67
N ALA A 61 11.81 6.32 -15.21
CA ALA A 61 11.15 5.23 -14.48
C ALA A 61 11.91 4.72 -13.23
N LYS A 62 13.22 4.90 -13.20
CA LYS A 62 14.10 4.57 -12.07
C LYS A 62 14.07 5.59 -10.93
N TYR A 63 13.37 6.72 -11.08
CA TYR A 63 13.25 7.76 -10.05
C TYR A 63 12.50 7.24 -8.83
N ILE A 64 13.06 7.49 -7.64
CA ILE A 64 12.49 7.05 -6.35
C ILE A 64 12.26 8.21 -5.37
N GLY A 65 12.77 9.41 -5.68
CA GLY A 65 12.73 10.53 -4.76
C GLY A 65 13.80 11.55 -5.01
N GLU A 66 14.03 12.37 -4.00
CA GLU A 66 15.05 13.41 -3.97
C GLU A 66 15.86 13.32 -2.68
N PHE A 67 17.10 13.80 -2.73
CA PHE A 67 17.91 14.06 -1.55
C PHE A 67 18.59 15.42 -1.64
N GLU A 68 18.80 16.05 -0.50
CA GLU A 68 19.51 17.32 -0.37
C GLU A 68 20.84 17.10 0.34
N LEU A 69 21.88 17.71 -0.19
CA LEU A 69 23.17 17.81 0.49
C LEU A 69 23.20 19.14 1.25
N SER A 70 24.00 19.21 2.31
CA SER A 70 24.12 20.40 3.17
C SER A 70 24.47 21.70 2.44
N MET A 71 24.99 21.60 1.21
CA MET A 71 25.29 22.70 0.31
C MET A 71 24.82 22.32 -1.11
N GLY A 72 23.61 22.75 -1.52
CA GLY A 72 23.08 22.50 -2.86
C GLY A 72 21.54 22.51 -2.93
N GLY A 73 20.99 22.43 -4.14
CA GLY A 73 19.57 22.15 -4.37
C GLY A 73 19.25 20.64 -4.30
N PRO A 74 17.97 20.25 -4.45
CA PRO A 74 17.58 18.85 -4.43
C PRO A 74 18.14 18.08 -5.63
N TYR A 75 18.66 16.88 -5.37
CA TYR A 75 19.15 15.94 -6.38
C TYR A 75 18.21 14.75 -6.48
N ASP A 76 17.96 14.30 -7.71
CA ASP A 76 17.14 13.10 -7.95
C ASP A 76 17.83 11.85 -7.40
N ALA A 77 17.07 11.08 -6.64
CA ALA A 77 17.40 9.72 -6.21
C ALA A 77 16.85 8.70 -7.20
N PHE A 78 17.65 7.69 -7.50
CA PHE A 78 17.27 6.59 -8.40
C PHE A 78 17.40 5.23 -7.71
N THR A 79 16.75 4.21 -8.26
CA THR A 79 16.93 2.82 -7.85
C THR A 79 18.41 2.42 -7.89
N ASP A 80 18.86 1.67 -6.88
CA ASP A 80 20.23 1.15 -6.83
C ASP A 80 20.51 0.19 -8.01
N SER A 81 19.49 -0.55 -8.47
CA SER A 81 19.57 -1.47 -9.61
C SER A 81 19.65 -0.75 -10.97
N LYS A 82 19.34 0.56 -11.00
CA LYS A 82 19.15 1.38 -12.21
C LYS A 82 17.97 0.93 -13.10
N GLN A 83 17.16 -0.03 -12.65
CA GLN A 83 15.94 -0.49 -13.32
C GLN A 83 14.73 0.37 -12.94
N PRO A 84 13.61 0.28 -13.68
CA PRO A 84 12.35 0.91 -13.26
C PRO A 84 12.00 0.55 -11.82
N MET A 85 11.53 1.53 -11.04
CA MET A 85 11.17 1.33 -9.63
C MET A 85 10.07 0.27 -9.45
N ALA A 86 9.10 0.24 -10.36
CA ALA A 86 8.05 -0.79 -10.36
C ALA A 86 8.63 -2.22 -10.50
N ASP A 87 9.67 -2.40 -11.32
CA ASP A 87 10.32 -3.70 -11.50
C ASP A 87 11.09 -4.10 -10.24
N ASP A 88 11.80 -3.17 -9.61
CA ASP A 88 12.45 -3.40 -8.32
C ASP A 88 11.44 -3.84 -7.26
N PHE A 89 10.26 -3.21 -7.20
CA PHE A 89 9.22 -3.57 -6.26
C PHE A 89 8.66 -4.95 -6.57
N ALA A 90 8.32 -5.22 -7.83
CA ALA A 90 7.83 -6.51 -8.27
C ALA A 90 8.82 -7.64 -7.92
N ASN A 91 10.12 -7.42 -8.13
CA ASN A 91 11.17 -8.40 -7.83
C ASN A 91 11.36 -8.69 -6.34
N LYS A 92 10.96 -7.78 -5.44
CA LYS A 92 11.01 -8.00 -3.99
C LYS A 92 9.81 -8.78 -3.45
N LEU A 93 8.66 -8.72 -4.13
CA LEU A 93 7.42 -9.36 -3.66
C LEU A 93 7.54 -10.87 -3.47
N PRO A 94 8.21 -11.66 -4.34
CA PRO A 94 8.41 -13.08 -4.09
C PRO A 94 9.06 -13.37 -2.74
N GLY A 95 10.11 -12.64 -2.38
CA GLY A 95 10.79 -12.79 -1.09
C GLY A 95 9.89 -12.43 0.09
N LEU A 96 9.07 -11.38 -0.05
CA LEU A 96 8.14 -10.91 0.99
C LEU A 96 6.95 -11.86 1.20
N LEU A 97 6.47 -12.51 0.13
CA LEU A 97 5.22 -13.27 0.11
C LEU A 97 5.42 -14.79 0.14
N LYS A 98 6.64 -15.30 -0.05
CA LYS A 98 6.95 -16.73 -0.22
C LYS A 98 6.38 -17.63 0.87
N ARG A 99 6.27 -17.14 2.11
CA ARG A 99 5.73 -17.90 3.24
C ARG A 99 4.26 -18.31 3.02
N GLN A 100 3.47 -17.42 2.42
CA GLN A 100 2.04 -17.62 2.20
C GLN A 100 1.71 -18.05 0.76
N PHE A 101 2.55 -17.67 -0.20
CA PHE A 101 2.33 -17.90 -1.62
C PHE A 101 3.60 -18.49 -2.26
N PRO A 102 3.83 -19.80 -2.16
CA PRO A 102 5.08 -20.42 -2.60
C PRO A 102 5.27 -20.42 -4.12
N GLN A 103 4.20 -20.41 -4.92
CA GLN A 103 4.26 -20.30 -6.40
C GLN A 103 3.87 -18.90 -6.89
N ILE A 104 4.34 -17.87 -6.20
CA ILE A 104 4.20 -16.49 -6.69
C ILE A 104 5.03 -16.30 -7.97
N LYS A 105 4.39 -15.78 -9.01
CA LYS A 105 5.03 -15.34 -10.25
C LYS A 105 4.92 -13.82 -10.35
N THR A 106 5.97 -13.18 -10.88
CA THR A 106 5.98 -11.73 -11.11
C THR A 106 6.02 -11.43 -12.59
N VAL A 107 5.35 -10.36 -13.00
CA VAL A 107 5.37 -9.87 -14.38
C VAL A 107 5.79 -8.41 -14.36
N MET A 108 6.84 -8.10 -15.13
CA MET A 108 7.31 -6.73 -15.30
C MET A 108 6.37 -5.99 -16.26
N LEU A 109 5.90 -4.81 -15.84
CA LEU A 109 4.95 -4.00 -16.57
C LEU A 109 5.64 -2.74 -17.05
N ASN A 110 5.53 -2.46 -18.35
CA ASN A 110 6.15 -1.28 -18.94
C ASN A 110 5.43 -0.01 -18.47
N VAL A 111 6.19 1.07 -18.27
CA VAL A 111 5.65 2.41 -18.01
C VAL A 111 4.72 2.83 -19.14
N GLY A 112 3.61 3.51 -18.80
CA GLY A 112 2.62 3.99 -19.77
C GLY A 112 1.59 2.95 -20.21
N LEU A 113 1.65 1.71 -19.68
CA LEU A 113 0.56 0.76 -19.88
C LEU A 113 -0.71 1.25 -19.19
N THR A 114 -1.83 1.17 -19.90
CA THR A 114 -3.16 1.33 -19.30
C THR A 114 -3.44 0.17 -18.33
N LYS A 115 -4.24 0.41 -17.29
CA LYS A 115 -4.67 -0.63 -16.33
C LYS A 115 -5.18 -1.90 -17.01
N GLN A 116 -6.04 -1.76 -18.02
CA GLN A 116 -6.63 -2.91 -18.71
C GLN A 116 -5.56 -3.79 -19.39
N LYS A 117 -4.64 -3.18 -20.14
CA LYS A 117 -3.52 -3.90 -20.77
C LYS A 117 -2.58 -4.54 -19.75
N ALA A 118 -2.37 -3.90 -18.60
CA ALA A 118 -1.58 -4.46 -17.51
C ALA A 118 -2.23 -5.74 -16.94
N VAL A 119 -3.54 -5.71 -16.70
CA VAL A 119 -4.30 -6.90 -16.25
C VAL A 119 -4.26 -8.01 -17.30
N GLU A 120 -4.40 -7.68 -18.59
CA GLU A 120 -4.29 -8.65 -19.68
C GLU A 120 -2.92 -9.33 -19.74
N LYS A 121 -1.84 -8.56 -19.57
CA LYS A 121 -0.46 -9.09 -19.53
C LYS A 121 -0.22 -9.98 -18.31
N LEU A 122 -0.87 -9.70 -17.19
CA LEU A 122 -0.79 -10.56 -16.00
C LEU A 122 -1.55 -11.87 -16.21
N LEU A 123 -2.74 -11.80 -16.81
CA LEU A 123 -3.59 -12.95 -17.08
C LEU A 123 -3.00 -13.91 -18.12
N SER A 124 -2.19 -13.42 -19.07
CA SER A 124 -1.53 -14.27 -20.07
C SER A 124 -0.56 -15.29 -19.46
N VAL A 125 -0.23 -15.18 -18.17
CA VAL A 125 0.59 -16.17 -17.44
C VAL A 125 -0.21 -17.43 -17.09
N GLY A 126 -1.55 -17.41 -17.20
CA GLY A 126 -2.41 -18.58 -17.05
C GLY A 126 -2.77 -18.96 -15.60
N THR A 127 -2.75 -18.00 -14.67
CA THR A 127 -3.17 -18.22 -13.28
C THR A 127 -4.56 -17.66 -13.01
N THR A 128 -5.31 -18.29 -12.11
CA THR A 128 -6.67 -17.88 -11.72
C THR A 128 -6.71 -16.63 -10.82
N LYS A 129 -5.59 -16.28 -10.19
CA LYS A 129 -5.48 -15.17 -9.24
C LYS A 129 -4.40 -14.19 -9.66
N VAL A 130 -4.83 -12.99 -10.03
CA VAL A 130 -3.96 -11.91 -10.49
C VAL A 130 -4.03 -10.75 -9.52
N VAL A 131 -2.88 -10.22 -9.13
CA VAL A 131 -2.74 -9.02 -8.31
C VAL A 131 -2.04 -7.94 -9.12
N LEU A 132 -2.67 -6.78 -9.22
CA LEU A 132 -2.09 -5.58 -9.79
C LEU A 132 -1.91 -4.55 -8.68
N ILE A 133 -0.67 -4.14 -8.44
CA ILE A 133 -0.35 -2.99 -7.60
C ILE A 133 -0.11 -1.80 -8.52
N THR A 134 -0.86 -0.71 -8.36
CA THR A 134 -0.60 0.53 -9.12
C THR A 134 -0.05 1.59 -8.18
N LEU A 135 1.03 2.24 -8.59
CA LEU A 135 1.67 3.33 -7.86
C LEU A 135 1.27 4.66 -8.51
N LYS A 136 0.45 5.45 -7.83
CA LYS A 136 0.07 6.81 -8.27
C LYS A 136 1.01 7.87 -7.70
N GLU A 137 1.54 7.61 -6.51
CA GLU A 137 2.60 8.39 -5.89
C GLU A 137 3.53 7.43 -5.14
N TRP A 138 4.83 7.65 -5.29
CA TRP A 138 5.87 7.02 -4.48
C TRP A 138 7.15 7.83 -4.64
N LYS A 139 7.40 8.69 -3.66
CA LYS A 139 8.52 9.63 -3.68
C LYS A 139 9.08 9.80 -2.28
N SER A 140 10.37 9.53 -2.10
CA SER A 140 11.07 9.94 -0.88
C SER A 140 11.65 11.35 -1.02
N HIS A 141 11.75 12.07 0.07
CA HIS A 141 12.59 13.27 0.16
C HIS A 141 13.52 13.10 1.36
N THR A 142 14.82 13.30 1.16
CA THR A 142 15.83 13.12 2.21
C THR A 142 16.71 14.34 2.31
N ALA A 143 16.40 15.20 3.29
CA ALA A 143 17.21 16.38 3.62
C ALA A 143 17.79 16.19 5.02
N ILE A 144 17.39 17.00 6.00
CA ILE A 144 17.69 16.73 7.42
C ILE A 144 16.93 15.48 7.88
N ASP A 145 15.64 15.42 7.52
CA ASP A 145 14.76 14.28 7.77
C ASP A 145 14.49 13.50 6.48
N THR A 146 14.13 12.22 6.64
CA THR A 146 13.62 11.39 5.55
C THR A 146 12.10 11.34 5.61
N SER A 147 11.43 11.68 4.50
CA SER A 147 9.99 11.56 4.33
C SER A 147 9.64 10.69 3.12
N LEU A 148 8.45 10.08 3.12
CA LEU A 148 7.90 9.29 2.03
C LEU A 148 6.46 9.70 1.76
N TRP A 149 6.18 10.19 0.55
CA TRP A 149 4.83 10.35 0.01
C TRP A 149 4.49 9.09 -0.78
N PHE A 150 3.29 8.57 -0.55
CA PHE A 150 2.84 7.37 -1.22
C PHE A 150 1.34 7.43 -1.52
N ASP A 151 0.97 6.84 -2.65
CA ASP A 151 -0.40 6.49 -3.04
C ASP A 151 -0.30 5.22 -3.87
N ALA A 152 -0.64 4.10 -3.23
CA ALA A 152 -0.56 2.77 -3.80
C ALA A 152 -1.92 2.08 -3.67
N GLN A 153 -2.35 1.45 -4.76
CA GLN A 153 -3.56 0.65 -4.82
C GLN A 153 -3.21 -0.79 -5.19
N LEU A 154 -3.86 -1.75 -4.54
CA LEU A 154 -3.82 -3.16 -4.84
C LEU A 154 -5.21 -3.57 -5.33
N GLU A 155 -5.26 -4.13 -6.52
CA GLU A 155 -6.45 -4.71 -7.13
C GLU A 155 -6.20 -6.20 -7.38
N MET A 156 -7.18 -7.04 -7.07
CA MET A 156 -7.12 -8.47 -7.34
C MET A 156 -8.19 -8.85 -8.36
N PHE A 157 -7.83 -9.68 -9.34
CA PHE A 157 -8.71 -10.13 -10.40
C PHE A 157 -8.74 -11.65 -10.49
N ASN A 158 -9.87 -12.18 -10.98
CA ASN A 158 -9.96 -13.55 -11.46
C ASN A 158 -9.55 -13.66 -12.94
N ASP A 159 -9.55 -14.88 -13.46
CA ASP A 159 -9.28 -15.20 -14.86
C ASP A 159 -10.29 -14.60 -15.85
N GLN A 160 -11.49 -14.23 -15.41
CA GLN A 160 -12.49 -13.51 -16.21
C GLN A 160 -12.34 -11.97 -16.15
N LYS A 161 -11.20 -11.43 -15.67
CA LYS A 161 -10.95 -9.99 -15.50
C LYS A 161 -11.88 -9.29 -14.50
N GLN A 162 -12.60 -10.04 -13.67
CA GLN A 162 -13.51 -9.47 -12.66
C GLN A 162 -12.73 -9.09 -11.41
N LEU A 163 -12.99 -7.90 -10.87
CA LEU A 163 -12.37 -7.41 -9.65
C LEU A 163 -12.90 -8.17 -8.43
N LEU A 164 -12.01 -8.79 -7.67
CA LEU A 164 -12.29 -9.60 -6.47
C LEU A 164 -12.10 -8.81 -5.17
N SER A 165 -11.06 -7.99 -5.11
CA SER A 165 -10.77 -7.13 -3.96
C SER A 165 -10.00 -5.88 -4.39
N TYR A 166 -10.14 -4.81 -3.61
CA TYR A 166 -9.46 -3.54 -3.80
C TYR A 166 -9.00 -3.00 -2.45
N LYS A 167 -7.76 -2.51 -2.41
CA LYS A 167 -7.22 -1.77 -1.27
C LYS A 167 -6.39 -0.60 -1.77
N ARG A 168 -6.55 0.58 -1.16
CA ARG A 168 -5.68 1.73 -1.39
C ARG A 168 -5.11 2.22 -0.08
N ILE A 169 -3.84 2.60 -0.12
CA ILE A 169 -3.15 3.33 0.94
C ILE A 169 -2.60 4.61 0.33
N GLN A 170 -2.76 5.72 1.04
CA GLN A 170 -2.20 7.00 0.64
C GLN A 170 -1.76 7.75 1.89
N GLY A 171 -0.74 8.59 1.76
CA GLY A 171 -0.30 9.43 2.87
C GLY A 171 1.13 9.92 2.73
N HIS A 172 1.63 10.41 3.85
CA HIS A 172 2.95 10.96 4.01
C HIS A 172 3.49 10.51 5.37
N ASP A 173 4.61 9.79 5.35
CA ASP A 173 5.33 9.37 6.55
C ASP A 173 6.63 10.17 6.69
N THR A 174 7.00 10.50 7.93
CA THR A 174 8.31 11.09 8.25
C THR A 174 9.06 10.17 9.22
N PHE A 175 10.32 9.87 8.90
CA PHE A 175 11.17 8.91 9.61
C PHE A 175 12.26 9.59 10.46
N GLY A 176 12.22 10.92 10.56
CA GLY A 176 13.21 11.74 11.23
C GLY A 176 14.60 11.68 10.57
N GLY A 177 15.53 12.46 11.12
CA GLY A 177 16.92 12.53 10.70
C GLY A 177 17.84 11.63 11.49
N ALA A 178 19.00 11.31 10.93
CA ALA A 178 20.10 10.68 11.66
C ALA A 178 21.29 11.64 11.75
N VAL A 179 21.35 12.41 12.83
CA VAL A 179 22.38 13.44 13.08
C VAL A 179 23.80 12.83 13.05
N ILE A 180 23.96 11.58 13.46
CA ILE A 180 25.26 10.90 13.56
C ILE A 180 25.60 10.10 12.29
N ALA A 181 24.63 9.41 11.67
CA ALA A 181 24.87 8.54 10.52
C ALA A 181 24.76 9.26 9.16
N GLY A 182 24.21 10.48 9.16
CA GLY A 182 23.88 11.24 7.97
C GLY A 182 22.54 10.81 7.34
N PRO A 183 21.87 11.73 6.62
CA PRO A 183 20.50 11.51 6.14
C PRO A 183 20.39 10.45 5.06
N ILE A 184 21.36 10.35 4.14
CA ILE A 184 21.38 9.32 3.09
C ILE A 184 21.48 7.90 3.71
N THR A 185 22.34 7.73 4.72
CA THR A 185 22.46 6.45 5.44
C THR A 185 21.16 6.08 6.13
N ASN A 186 20.46 7.07 6.71
CA ASN A 186 19.15 6.84 7.31
C ASN A 186 18.13 6.37 6.28
N ALA A 187 18.02 7.07 5.15
CA ALA A 187 17.08 6.73 4.08
C ALA A 187 17.30 5.31 3.54
N LYS A 188 18.57 4.91 3.31
CA LYS A 188 18.92 3.55 2.88
C LYS A 188 18.48 2.47 3.87
N ARG A 189 18.36 2.81 5.16
CA ARG A 189 17.88 1.91 6.21
C ARG A 189 16.35 1.95 6.33
N THR A 190 15.74 3.12 6.35
CA THR A 190 14.33 3.30 6.70
C THR A 190 13.37 3.04 5.54
N LEU A 191 13.71 3.46 4.33
CA LEU A 191 12.82 3.35 3.16
C LEU A 191 12.52 1.89 2.77
N PRO A 192 13.47 0.92 2.82
CA PRO A 192 13.13 -0.49 2.61
C PRO A 192 12.14 -1.05 3.65
N HIS A 193 12.26 -0.64 4.91
CA HIS A 193 11.30 -1.02 5.95
C HIS A 193 9.94 -0.38 5.73
N ALA A 194 9.90 0.89 5.34
CA ALA A 194 8.66 1.57 4.95
C ALA A 194 7.97 0.84 3.79
N PHE A 195 8.72 0.44 2.75
CA PHE A 195 8.22 -0.39 1.66
C PHE A 195 7.58 -1.68 2.17
N ARG A 196 8.28 -2.46 3.01
CA ARG A 196 7.71 -3.68 3.63
C ARG A 196 6.42 -3.37 4.38
N GLN A 197 6.40 -2.31 5.20
CA GLN A 197 5.23 -1.94 5.99
C GLN A 197 4.03 -1.55 5.10
N LYS A 198 4.26 -0.83 4.00
CA LYS A 198 3.20 -0.47 3.06
C LYS A 198 2.68 -1.69 2.30
N MET A 199 3.56 -2.61 1.90
CA MET A 199 3.14 -3.89 1.31
C MET A 199 2.38 -4.75 2.32
N GLN A 200 2.82 -4.81 3.57
CA GLN A 200 2.07 -5.46 4.66
C GLN A 200 0.66 -4.91 4.74
N ALA A 201 0.50 -3.57 4.81
CA ALA A 201 -0.81 -2.94 4.93
C ALA A 201 -1.75 -3.19 3.73
N LEU A 202 -1.20 -3.31 2.51
CA LEU A 202 -1.97 -3.67 1.32
C LEU A 202 -2.42 -5.13 1.34
N PHE A 203 -1.51 -6.06 1.62
CA PHE A 203 -1.79 -7.49 1.55
C PHE A 203 -2.54 -8.02 2.77
N SER A 204 -2.37 -7.42 3.95
CA SER A 204 -3.05 -7.86 5.17
C SER A 204 -4.48 -7.35 5.30
N ASP A 205 -5.00 -6.63 4.31
CA ASP A 205 -6.40 -6.21 4.30
C ASP A 205 -7.32 -7.45 4.30
N PRO A 206 -8.36 -7.50 5.16
CA PRO A 206 -9.20 -8.68 5.29
C PRO A 206 -9.86 -9.12 3.97
N MET A 207 -10.29 -8.18 3.12
CA MET A 207 -10.93 -8.50 1.84
C MET A 207 -9.92 -9.02 0.82
N VAL A 208 -8.71 -8.45 0.83
CA VAL A 208 -7.60 -8.92 0.01
C VAL A 208 -7.19 -10.33 0.41
N MET A 209 -7.00 -10.59 1.71
CA MET A 209 -6.69 -11.93 2.20
C MET A 209 -7.80 -12.94 1.93
N ALA A 210 -9.06 -12.58 2.13
CA ALA A 210 -10.18 -13.46 1.80
C ALA A 210 -10.18 -13.85 0.31
N SER A 211 -9.90 -12.88 -0.57
CA SER A 211 -9.87 -13.13 -2.02
C SER A 211 -8.63 -13.93 -2.44
N LEU A 212 -7.47 -13.64 -1.86
CA LEU A 212 -6.23 -14.38 -2.10
C LEU A 212 -6.30 -15.82 -1.64
N THR A 213 -7.12 -16.15 -0.64
CA THR A 213 -7.15 -17.49 -0.03
C THR A 213 -8.34 -18.34 -0.45
N SER A 214 -9.49 -17.73 -0.76
CA SER A 214 -10.66 -18.47 -1.25
C SER A 214 -10.50 -18.91 -2.71
N GLU A 215 -10.76 -20.19 -3.03
CA GLU A 215 -10.77 -20.67 -4.42
C GLU A 215 -11.88 -20.04 -5.25
N GLN A 216 -13.00 -19.67 -4.62
CA GLN A 216 -14.19 -19.10 -5.25
C GLN A 216 -14.45 -17.69 -4.70
N ALA A 217 -13.45 -16.82 -4.77
CA ALA A 217 -13.63 -15.44 -4.38
C ALA A 217 -14.72 -14.79 -5.25
N VAL A 218 -15.80 -14.33 -4.61
CA VAL A 218 -16.90 -13.65 -5.29
C VAL A 218 -16.44 -12.26 -5.76
N PRO A 219 -16.71 -11.86 -7.02
CA PRO A 219 -16.43 -10.51 -7.50
C PRO A 219 -17.07 -9.43 -6.64
N ILE A 220 -16.39 -8.29 -6.45
CA ILE A 220 -16.90 -7.16 -5.64
C ILE A 220 -18.28 -6.73 -6.13
N ALA A 221 -18.50 -6.71 -7.44
CA ALA A 221 -19.79 -6.33 -8.02
C ALA A 221 -20.95 -7.21 -7.52
N LYS A 222 -20.72 -8.51 -7.29
CA LYS A 222 -21.75 -9.41 -6.74
C LYS A 222 -21.90 -9.25 -5.23
N ARG A 223 -20.79 -9.10 -4.49
CA ARG A 223 -20.83 -8.85 -3.03
C ARG A 223 -21.59 -7.57 -2.68
N ALA A 224 -21.39 -6.50 -3.46
CA ALA A 224 -22.12 -5.24 -3.26
C ALA A 224 -23.63 -5.38 -3.50
N ILE A 225 -24.05 -6.31 -4.36
CA ILE A 225 -25.46 -6.62 -4.61
C ILE A 225 -26.02 -7.48 -3.46
N ASP A 226 -25.30 -8.49 -2.97
CA ASP A 226 -25.75 -9.31 -1.84
C ASP A 226 -25.85 -8.51 -0.53
N ASP A 227 -24.93 -7.55 -0.30
CA ASP A 227 -25.00 -6.61 0.83
C ASP A 227 -26.21 -5.65 0.73
N THR A 228 -26.75 -5.44 -0.47
CA THR A 228 -28.02 -4.70 -0.66
C THR A 228 -29.24 -5.63 -0.68
N THR A 229 -29.06 -6.93 -0.88
CA THR A 229 -30.13 -7.96 -0.95
C THR A 229 -30.36 -8.64 0.42
N THR A 230 -29.56 -8.32 1.44
CA THR A 230 -29.81 -8.69 2.85
C THR A 230 -30.66 -7.65 3.61
N MET A 231 -31.29 -6.71 2.89
CA MET A 231 -32.57 -6.16 3.35
C MET A 231 -33.66 -7.14 2.90
N PRO A 232 -34.56 -7.58 3.81
CA PRO A 232 -35.58 -8.54 3.46
C PRO A 232 -36.39 -8.02 2.26
N GLU A 233 -36.80 -8.97 1.43
CA GLU A 233 -37.75 -8.83 0.34
C GLU A 233 -39.10 -8.29 0.86
N SER A 234 -39.14 -6.98 1.12
CA SER A 234 -40.30 -6.11 1.38
C SER A 234 -39.68 -4.73 1.62
N GLU A 235 -39.87 -3.68 0.83
CA GLU A 235 -41.08 -3.17 0.23
C GLU A 235 -40.66 -2.36 -1.01
N VAL A 236 -41.53 -2.33 -2.01
CA VAL A 236 -41.58 -1.21 -2.95
C VAL A 236 -41.58 0.07 -2.10
N VAL A 237 -40.55 0.91 -2.19
CA VAL A 237 -40.51 2.18 -1.46
C VAL A 237 -41.59 3.07 -2.06
N GLU A 238 -42.80 2.94 -1.52
CA GLU A 238 -43.85 3.91 -1.75
C GLU A 238 -43.39 5.23 -1.10
N PRO A 239 -43.35 6.32 -1.86
CA PRO A 239 -42.86 7.61 -1.36
C PRO A 239 -43.74 8.09 -0.20
N GLN A 240 -43.15 8.18 0.99
CA GLN A 240 -43.82 8.66 2.21
C GLN A 240 -43.79 10.20 2.27
N ALA A 241 -44.82 10.79 2.89
CA ALA A 241 -44.85 12.24 3.12
C ALA A 241 -43.82 12.60 4.22
N CYS A 242 -42.83 13.40 3.89
CA CYS A 242 -41.76 13.79 4.82
C CYS A 242 -42.18 14.99 5.67
N THR A 243 -41.81 14.98 6.94
CA THR A 243 -41.93 16.16 7.82
C THR A 243 -40.73 17.09 7.62
N VAL A 244 -40.89 18.36 8.00
CA VAL A 244 -39.82 19.37 7.89
C VAL A 244 -38.57 18.96 8.68
N GLU A 245 -38.75 18.37 9.86
CA GLU A 245 -37.64 17.91 10.70
C GLU A 245 -36.80 16.81 10.04
N LEU A 246 -37.47 15.87 9.35
CA LEU A 246 -36.80 14.75 8.68
C LEU A 246 -35.97 15.23 7.47
N ILE A 247 -36.48 16.22 6.73
CA ILE A 247 -35.75 16.84 5.62
C ILE A 247 -34.50 17.57 6.13
N LEU A 248 -34.62 18.32 7.23
CA LEU A 248 -33.50 19.03 7.83
C LEU A 248 -32.42 18.08 8.35
N TYR A 249 -32.82 16.94 8.92
CA TYR A 249 -31.89 15.90 9.34
C TYR A 249 -31.03 15.38 8.17
N TRP A 250 -31.64 15.02 7.04
CA TRP A 250 -30.90 14.51 5.88
C TRP A 250 -30.05 15.56 5.18
N LYS A 251 -30.50 16.82 5.15
CA LYS A 251 -29.70 17.91 4.60
C LYS A 251 -28.44 18.18 5.44
N ASN A 252 -28.57 18.13 6.76
CA ASN A 252 -27.42 18.23 7.67
C ASN A 252 -26.47 17.03 7.56
N ALA A 253 -26.97 15.87 7.14
CA ALA A 253 -26.18 14.68 6.83
C ALA A 253 -25.50 14.73 5.43
N GLY A 254 -25.67 15.82 4.68
CA GLY A 254 -25.03 16.01 3.37
C GLY A 254 -25.69 15.27 2.22
N MET A 255 -26.94 14.82 2.38
CA MET A 255 -27.69 14.15 1.32
C MET A 255 -28.07 15.16 0.21
N PRO A 256 -27.90 14.82 -1.09
CA PRO A 256 -28.28 15.71 -2.19
C PRO A 256 -29.79 15.98 -2.22
N ASP A 257 -30.17 17.23 -2.51
CA ASP A 257 -31.59 17.65 -2.52
C ASP A 257 -32.45 16.80 -3.47
N GLN A 258 -31.90 16.37 -4.62
CA GLN A 258 -32.60 15.50 -5.57
C GLN A 258 -32.96 14.13 -4.95
N GLU A 259 -32.07 13.57 -4.13
CA GLU A 259 -32.30 12.29 -3.46
C GLU A 259 -33.35 12.42 -2.36
N ILE A 260 -33.35 13.53 -1.63
CA ILE A 260 -34.37 13.85 -0.61
C ILE A 260 -35.76 13.98 -1.28
N LEU A 261 -35.85 14.68 -2.41
CA LEU A 261 -37.11 14.86 -3.14
C LEU A 261 -37.65 13.55 -3.74
N THR A 262 -36.76 12.66 -4.18
CA THR A 262 -37.19 11.35 -4.70
C THR A 262 -37.79 10.47 -3.60
N ARG A 263 -37.42 10.71 -2.34
CA ARG A 263 -37.94 10.01 -1.16
C ARG A 263 -39.21 10.63 -0.58
N CYS A 264 -39.61 11.83 -1.02
CA CYS A 264 -40.68 12.61 -0.41
C CYS A 264 -41.70 13.11 -1.46
N ASN A 265 -42.95 12.64 -1.42
CA ASN A 265 -43.97 13.07 -2.40
C ASN A 265 -44.75 14.34 -2.01
N ALA A 266 -44.79 14.72 -0.73
CA ALA A 266 -45.32 16.00 -0.24
C ALA A 266 -44.86 16.25 1.20
N VAL A 267 -44.67 17.52 1.57
CA VAL A 267 -44.35 17.91 2.96
C VAL A 267 -45.65 17.99 3.76
N LYS A 268 -45.83 17.14 4.77
CA LYS A 268 -46.88 17.37 5.77
C LYS A 268 -46.38 18.44 6.74
N GLN A 269 -47.13 19.53 6.87
CA GLN A 269 -46.96 20.45 7.98
C GLN A 269 -47.41 19.77 9.29
N PRO A 270 -46.77 20.12 10.43
CA PRO A 270 -46.98 19.43 11.70
C PRO A 270 -48.44 19.45 12.18
#